data_AF-A7N0D4-F1
#
_entry.id   AF-A7N0D4-F1
#
_cell.length_a   1.000
_cell.length_b   1.000
_cell.length_c   1.000
_cell.angle_alpha   90.00
_cell.angle_beta   90.00
_cell.angle_gamma   90.00
#
_symmetry.space_group_name_H-M   'P 1'
#
loop_
_entity.id
_entity.type
_entity.pdbx_description
1 polymer ?
#
loop_
_entity_poly.entity_id
_entity_poly.type
_entity_poly.pdbx_seq_one_letter_code
_entity_poly.pdbx_strand_id
1 'polypeptide(L)'
;MAADNNIEVFMSAFHENPIEVMNELPEKEGDMYPIINIEESESIRTSVRDAIMKRATSEFPHSFSANLNNDNPACLVDLGNGLIRNLDELHRQTPNFKRLDVQPWSDSYWPLYSGAAAWRYGDRELSASNWQEYFDFSHIQKPIFSVQGQDREDLSPAEKYDLLVGDTQFTLSKRSWDSGKGYYESNGSVERWMGLCHGWAAAAYMLPRPTQSVTVPDANGEPLKFYPSDIKALGTLLWAEAPFETRFIGGRCNIKNPAKDENGRVIEPDCSDTNPASWHLAVLNQLGLSSRSLIMDATYDYQVWNQPVLGYNLQYFNPQTYRSASDPAEVMISLESYDKDRFSTYRSRRAVSIVGVQMQVEYMVETNPTHRSTDMPRYDGVSRVTYYYDLEIDANGQVIGGEWYQNRHPDFLWTPTPMAVAKSYYDGYGEWDISLPIPQNWQYQAPRASRYTQPMTAVVEALFAASSGKQDGQVGWKKIKTNTESGSQCLDVEYSASGEGSRVFGWRCHGGDNQEWKLTSAGKLISQSAPELCLDQKGINITLERCGDLPTQQWRWEGGQIKNRLDNALKWNDRTWLVEADVQGSEWYLE
;
A
#
# COMPACT_ATOMS: atom_id res chain seq x y z
N MET A 1 -33.85 4.97 2.55
CA MET A 1 -34.82 4.03 3.18
C MET A 1 -34.14 2.93 3.99
N ALA A 2 -33.36 2.00 3.41
CA ALA A 2 -32.64 0.99 4.21
C ALA A 2 -31.45 1.57 5.01
N ALA A 3 -30.69 2.51 4.41
CA ALA A 3 -29.58 3.19 5.08
C ALA A 3 -30.06 4.14 6.20
N ASP A 4 -31.11 4.95 5.94
CA ASP A 4 -31.70 5.86 6.93
C ASP A 4 -32.14 5.12 8.20
N ASN A 5 -32.69 3.91 8.04
CA ASN A 5 -33.10 3.06 9.16
C ASN A 5 -31.90 2.57 10.00
N ASN A 6 -30.74 2.31 9.38
CA ASN A 6 -29.55 1.87 10.11
C ASN A 6 -28.91 3.01 10.92
N ILE A 7 -28.83 4.22 10.36
CA ILE A 7 -28.31 5.41 11.06
C ILE A 7 -29.21 5.76 12.24
N GLU A 8 -30.54 5.77 12.05
CA GLU A 8 -31.49 6.07 13.12
C GLU A 8 -31.38 5.07 14.29
N VAL A 9 -31.27 3.77 13.98
CA VAL A 9 -31.07 2.72 14.99
C VAL A 9 -29.74 2.90 15.72
N PHE A 10 -28.63 3.05 14.99
CA PHE A 10 -27.30 3.22 15.58
C PHE A 10 -27.21 4.45 16.48
N MET A 11 -27.67 5.61 15.98
CA MET A 11 -27.60 6.87 16.72
C MET A 11 -28.58 6.94 17.89
N SER A 12 -29.72 6.25 17.82
CA SER A 12 -30.62 6.09 18.97
C SER A 12 -29.95 5.29 20.07
N ALA A 13 -29.32 4.15 19.73
CA ALA A 13 -28.57 3.33 20.67
C ALA A 13 -27.40 4.10 21.30
N PHE A 14 -26.63 4.86 20.51
CA PHE A 14 -25.51 5.66 21.02
C PHE A 14 -25.97 6.72 22.02
N HIS A 15 -27.08 7.43 21.74
CA HIS A 15 -27.58 8.43 22.67
C HIS A 15 -28.24 7.84 23.92
N GLU A 16 -28.79 6.62 23.85
CA GLU A 16 -29.36 5.92 25.00
C GLU A 16 -28.27 5.33 25.91
N ASN A 17 -27.30 4.62 25.32
CA ASN A 17 -26.21 3.96 26.04
C ASN A 17 -24.88 4.09 25.26
N PRO A 18 -24.18 5.23 25.37
CA PRO A 18 -22.96 5.46 24.59
C PRO A 18 -21.85 4.47 24.96
N ILE A 19 -21.78 4.00 26.22
CA ILE A 19 -20.77 3.04 26.66
C ILE A 19 -20.88 1.72 25.89
N GLU A 20 -22.10 1.24 25.66
CA GLU A 20 -22.34 0.00 24.92
C GLU A 20 -21.88 0.14 23.47
N VAL A 21 -22.39 1.14 22.75
CA VAL A 21 -22.04 1.39 21.34
C VAL A 21 -20.55 1.67 21.16
N MET A 22 -19.93 2.46 22.04
CA MET A 22 -18.50 2.75 21.98
C MET A 22 -17.62 1.49 22.16
N ASN A 23 -18.14 0.44 22.80
CA ASN A 23 -17.44 -0.84 22.98
C ASN A 23 -17.76 -1.88 21.90
N GLU A 24 -18.77 -1.64 21.07
CA GLU A 24 -19.13 -2.54 19.97
C GLU A 24 -18.05 -2.55 18.87
N LEU A 25 -17.96 -3.69 18.18
CA LEU A 25 -17.13 -3.81 16.99
C LEU A 25 -17.88 -3.20 15.79
N PRO A 26 -17.16 -2.50 14.88
CA PRO A 26 -17.69 -2.11 13.58
C PRO A 26 -18.28 -3.31 12.85
N GLU A 27 -19.42 -3.09 12.20
CA GLU A 27 -20.09 -4.12 11.39
C GLU A 27 -19.17 -4.54 10.24
N LYS A 28 -18.89 -5.85 10.15
CA LYS A 28 -18.10 -6.46 9.08
C LYS A 28 -18.94 -7.42 8.26
N GLU A 29 -18.84 -7.30 6.95
CA GLU A 29 -19.48 -8.20 5.98
C GLU A 29 -18.52 -8.61 4.86
N GLY A 30 -18.91 -9.58 4.04
CA GLY A 30 -18.09 -10.13 2.96
C GLY A 30 -17.25 -11.32 3.40
N ASP A 31 -16.10 -11.51 2.75
CA ASP A 31 -15.24 -12.65 3.04
C ASP A 31 -14.63 -12.53 4.45
N MET A 32 -14.52 -13.66 5.15
CA MET A 32 -13.96 -13.67 6.50
C MET A 32 -12.44 -13.85 6.45
N TYR A 33 -11.74 -13.07 7.27
CA TYR A 33 -10.37 -13.37 7.65
C TYR A 33 -10.31 -14.63 8.52
N PRO A 34 -9.27 -15.48 8.46
CA PRO A 34 -9.06 -16.49 9.50
C PRO A 34 -8.89 -15.80 10.86
N ILE A 35 -9.96 -15.77 11.66
CA ILE A 35 -9.94 -15.31 13.06
C ILE A 35 -9.15 -16.37 13.84
N ILE A 36 -7.88 -16.10 14.09
CA ILE A 36 -7.06 -16.98 14.91
C ILE A 36 -7.07 -16.44 16.34
N ASN A 37 -7.76 -17.17 17.21
CA ASN A 37 -7.87 -16.88 18.64
C ASN A 37 -6.55 -17.33 19.32
N ILE A 38 -5.70 -16.40 19.76
CA ILE A 38 -4.39 -16.74 20.38
C ILE A 38 -4.07 -15.82 21.57
N GLU A 39 -3.38 -16.39 22.56
CA GLU A 39 -2.87 -15.75 23.78
C GLU A 39 -1.85 -14.63 23.51
N GLU A 40 -1.76 -13.72 24.49
CA GLU A 40 -1.17 -12.39 24.39
C GLU A 40 0.34 -12.36 24.68
N SER A 41 1.14 -11.72 23.80
CA SER A 41 2.55 -11.39 24.08
C SER A 41 2.90 -9.97 23.60
N GLU A 42 3.11 -9.04 24.54
CA GLU A 42 3.28 -7.59 24.26
C GLU A 42 4.56 -7.22 23.50
N SER A 43 5.65 -8.00 23.59
CA SER A 43 6.96 -7.64 23.01
C SER A 43 7.04 -7.77 21.49
N ILE A 44 6.26 -8.68 20.92
CA ILE A 44 6.20 -8.97 19.48
C ILE A 44 5.43 -7.85 18.75
N ARG A 45 4.39 -7.30 19.40
CA ARG A 45 3.49 -6.26 18.91
C ARG A 45 4.23 -5.03 18.37
N THR A 46 5.23 -4.59 19.11
CA THR A 46 6.04 -3.40 18.80
C THR A 46 6.93 -3.63 17.58
N SER A 47 7.43 -4.85 17.37
CA SER A 47 8.42 -5.14 16.32
C SER A 47 7.89 -4.99 14.88
N VAL A 48 6.65 -5.37 14.60
CA VAL A 48 6.04 -5.26 13.26
C VAL A 48 5.71 -3.81 12.92
N ARG A 49 5.13 -3.07 13.87
CA ARG A 49 4.92 -1.61 13.72
C ARG A 49 6.24 -0.90 13.55
N ASP A 50 7.23 -1.17 14.40
CA ASP A 50 8.57 -0.58 14.32
C ASP A 50 9.23 -0.89 12.98
N ALA A 51 9.00 -2.07 12.39
CA ALA A 51 9.53 -2.38 11.06
C ALA A 51 8.93 -1.47 9.97
N ILE A 52 7.63 -1.16 10.05
CA ILE A 52 6.94 -0.24 9.12
C ILE A 52 7.35 1.22 9.41
N MET A 53 7.34 1.62 10.69
CA MET A 53 7.67 2.97 11.17
C MET A 53 9.14 3.35 10.96
N LYS A 54 10.09 2.44 11.22
CA LYS A 54 11.53 2.67 10.98
C LYS A 54 11.84 2.97 9.52
N ARG A 55 10.97 2.54 8.60
CA ARG A 55 11.06 2.84 7.16
C ARG A 55 10.43 4.20 6.80
N ALA A 56 9.72 4.85 7.72
CA ALA A 56 8.88 6.02 7.48
C ALA A 56 9.29 7.29 8.26
N THR A 57 10.46 7.33 8.91
CA THR A 57 10.73 8.24 10.04
C THR A 57 10.59 9.75 9.78
N SER A 58 9.84 10.42 10.67
CA SER A 58 10.35 11.48 11.57
C SER A 58 9.46 11.60 12.83
N GLU A 59 10.02 11.47 14.04
CA GLU A 59 9.32 11.57 15.34
C GLU A 59 9.30 12.99 15.92
N PHE A 60 8.20 13.42 16.57
CA PHE A 60 8.15 14.44 17.64
C PHE A 60 6.88 14.32 18.54
N PRO A 61 6.88 14.81 19.80
CA PRO A 61 5.86 14.45 20.82
C PRO A 61 4.70 15.46 21.06
N HIS A 62 3.55 14.85 21.40
CA HIS A 62 2.37 15.14 22.26
C HIS A 62 1.35 16.32 22.13
N SER A 63 0.08 15.87 22.12
CA SER A 63 -1.20 16.36 22.70
C SER A 63 -2.17 17.21 21.86
N PHE A 64 -3.48 16.88 21.98
CA PHE A 64 -4.76 17.51 21.54
C PHE A 64 -5.59 16.73 20.49
N SER A 65 -6.93 16.93 20.51
CA SER A 65 -7.95 16.47 19.53
C SER A 65 -7.85 17.19 18.16
N ALA A 66 -6.98 18.19 18.06
CA ALA A 66 -6.53 18.69 16.78
C ALA A 66 -5.60 17.67 16.11
N ASN A 67 -5.60 17.64 14.77
CA ASN A 67 -4.63 16.92 13.93
C ASN A 67 -3.25 16.85 14.61
N LEU A 68 -2.90 15.67 15.16
CA LEU A 68 -1.56 15.46 15.71
C LEU A 68 -0.55 15.52 14.55
N ASN A 69 0.69 15.90 14.81
CA ASN A 69 1.70 16.00 13.75
C ASN A 69 1.91 14.65 13.02
N ASN A 70 1.71 13.53 13.71
CA ASN A 70 1.76 12.17 13.15
C ASN A 70 0.45 11.76 12.44
N ASP A 71 -0.62 12.55 12.52
CA ASP A 71 -1.92 12.22 11.95
C ASP A 71 -2.34 13.13 10.79
N ASN A 72 -1.44 14.00 10.32
CA ASN A 72 -1.74 14.93 9.24
C ASN A 72 -1.95 14.19 7.90
N PRO A 73 -3.16 14.22 7.30
CA PRO A 73 -3.45 13.48 6.06
C PRO A 73 -2.59 13.95 4.87
N ALA A 74 -2.04 15.17 4.88
CA ALA A 74 -1.09 15.65 3.88
C ALA A 74 0.20 14.83 3.82
N CYS A 75 0.58 14.21 4.93
CA CYS A 75 1.76 13.35 4.99
C CYS A 75 1.50 11.96 4.38
N LEU A 76 0.23 11.58 4.18
CA LEU A 76 -0.17 10.31 3.60
C LEU A 76 -0.49 10.42 2.11
N VAL A 77 -1.42 11.31 1.75
CA VAL A 77 -2.09 11.29 0.44
C VAL A 77 -1.20 11.82 -0.68
N ASP A 78 -1.49 11.41 -1.90
CA ASP A 78 -0.68 11.76 -3.07
C ASP A 78 -0.64 13.25 -3.38
N LEU A 79 -1.72 13.96 -3.09
CA LEU A 79 -1.81 15.41 -3.25
C LEU A 79 -0.95 16.19 -2.25
N GLY A 80 -0.41 15.55 -1.21
CA GLY A 80 0.40 16.21 -0.20
C GLY A 80 -0.32 17.38 0.45
N ASN A 81 0.34 18.54 0.53
CA ASN A 81 -0.27 19.79 1.02
C ASN A 81 -1.38 20.34 0.12
N GLY A 82 -1.52 19.83 -1.12
CA GLY A 82 -2.61 20.15 -2.03
C GLY A 82 -3.90 19.39 -1.78
N LEU A 83 -4.00 18.58 -0.71
CA LEU A 83 -5.24 17.89 -0.38
C LEU A 83 -6.41 18.87 -0.17
N ILE A 84 -7.60 18.43 -0.54
CA ILE A 84 -8.82 19.20 -0.32
C ILE A 84 -9.32 18.93 1.10
N ARG A 85 -9.41 20.00 1.90
CA ARG A 85 -9.88 19.98 3.30
C ARG A 85 -11.27 20.59 3.51
N ASN A 86 -11.71 21.44 2.57
CA ASN A 86 -13.06 22.00 2.62
C ASN A 86 -14.08 20.91 2.25
N LEU A 87 -15.07 20.68 3.11
CA LEU A 87 -15.98 19.54 2.96
C LEU A 87 -16.84 19.65 1.70
N ASP A 88 -17.39 20.83 1.43
CA ASP A 88 -18.26 21.04 0.27
C ASP A 88 -17.48 20.90 -1.05
N GLU A 89 -16.22 21.37 -1.08
CA GLU A 89 -15.34 21.20 -2.23
C GLU A 89 -14.97 19.73 -2.43
N LEU A 90 -14.63 19.02 -1.35
CA LEU A 90 -14.30 17.60 -1.41
C LEU A 90 -15.50 16.79 -1.91
N HIS A 91 -16.71 17.09 -1.42
CA HIS A 91 -17.95 16.46 -1.87
C HIS A 91 -18.24 16.74 -3.35
N ARG A 92 -18.00 17.96 -3.85
CA ARG A 92 -18.16 18.27 -5.28
C ARG A 92 -17.19 17.53 -6.18
N GLN A 93 -15.96 17.30 -5.70
CA GLN A 93 -14.90 16.68 -6.51
C GLN A 93 -14.82 15.15 -6.36
N THR A 94 -15.44 14.56 -5.33
CA THR A 94 -15.40 13.12 -5.09
C THR A 94 -16.81 12.52 -5.05
N PRO A 95 -17.06 11.37 -5.68
CA PRO A 95 -18.34 10.70 -5.54
C PRO A 95 -18.49 10.13 -4.12
N ASN A 96 -19.71 10.05 -3.61
CA ASN A 96 -20.00 9.36 -2.34
C ASN A 96 -19.76 7.84 -2.39
N PHE A 97 -19.61 7.29 -3.60
CA PHE A 97 -19.22 5.91 -3.82
C PHE A 97 -18.03 5.87 -4.80
N LYS A 98 -16.95 5.20 -4.40
CA LYS A 98 -15.79 4.93 -5.26
C LYS A 98 -15.32 3.52 -5.02
N ARG A 99 -15.11 2.79 -6.11
CA ARG A 99 -14.35 1.54 -6.13
C ARG A 99 -13.22 1.71 -7.13
N LEU A 100 -12.01 1.30 -6.81
CA LEU A 100 -10.87 1.42 -7.71
C LEU A 100 -11.08 0.58 -8.97
N ASP A 101 -10.68 1.13 -10.13
CA ASP A 101 -10.81 0.44 -11.41
C ASP A 101 -9.87 -0.76 -11.50
N VAL A 102 -8.69 -0.64 -10.87
CA VAL A 102 -7.73 -1.74 -10.71
C VAL A 102 -7.88 -2.29 -9.30
N GLN A 103 -8.42 -3.51 -9.19
CA GLN A 103 -8.56 -4.21 -7.93
C GLN A 103 -7.20 -4.76 -7.46
N PRO A 104 -6.71 -4.34 -6.27
CA PRO A 104 -5.54 -4.96 -5.66
C PRO A 104 -5.77 -6.47 -5.52
N TRP A 105 -4.74 -7.29 -5.73
CA TRP A 105 -4.91 -8.74 -5.68
C TRP A 105 -4.83 -9.29 -4.25
N SER A 106 -5.65 -10.30 -3.95
CA SER A 106 -5.50 -11.07 -2.72
C SER A 106 -4.35 -12.07 -2.84
N ASP A 107 -3.79 -12.41 -1.70
CA ASP A 107 -2.76 -13.44 -1.54
C ASP A 107 -2.83 -14.01 -0.12
N SER A 108 -1.96 -14.96 0.20
CA SER A 108 -1.68 -15.31 1.58
C SER A 108 -0.86 -14.21 2.25
N TYR A 109 -0.96 -14.10 3.58
CA TYR A 109 0.00 -13.34 4.38
C TYR A 109 1.32 -14.10 4.58
N TRP A 110 1.53 -15.26 3.93
CA TRP A 110 2.74 -16.09 4.01
C TRP A 110 3.23 -16.28 5.45
N PRO A 111 2.50 -17.08 6.25
CA PRO A 111 2.73 -17.19 7.68
C PRO A 111 4.17 -17.61 8.02
N LEU A 112 4.75 -17.00 9.04
CA LEU A 112 6.11 -17.34 9.47
C LEU A 112 6.17 -18.76 10.04
N TYR A 113 5.08 -19.24 10.66
CA TYR A 113 5.00 -20.61 11.19
C TYR A 113 4.99 -21.67 10.09
N SER A 114 4.75 -21.33 8.82
CA SER A 114 4.83 -22.27 7.69
C SER A 114 6.11 -22.13 6.87
N GLY A 115 7.05 -21.28 7.31
CA GLY A 115 8.30 -20.99 6.61
C GLY A 115 8.23 -19.81 5.65
N ALA A 116 7.20 -18.95 5.76
CA ALA A 116 6.99 -17.80 4.87
C ALA A 116 7.02 -18.23 3.39
N ALA A 117 7.90 -17.64 2.56
CA ALA A 117 8.05 -18.00 1.15
C ALA A 117 8.66 -19.39 0.91
N ALA A 118 9.16 -20.09 1.94
CA ALA A 118 9.59 -21.49 1.86
C ALA A 118 8.46 -22.49 2.14
N TRP A 119 7.22 -22.02 2.26
CA TRP A 119 6.06 -22.88 2.42
C TRP A 119 5.71 -23.62 1.11
N ARG A 120 5.77 -24.96 1.13
CA ARG A 120 5.31 -25.84 0.04
C ARG A 120 3.79 -26.01 0.01
N TYR A 121 3.09 -24.89 -0.17
CA TYR A 121 1.63 -24.81 -0.02
C TYR A 121 0.82 -25.73 -0.94
N GLY A 122 1.38 -26.14 -2.08
CA GLY A 122 0.71 -27.01 -3.04
C GLY A 122 1.02 -28.50 -2.87
N ASP A 123 1.95 -28.87 -1.99
CA ASP A 123 2.34 -30.27 -1.78
C ASP A 123 1.21 -31.01 -1.04
N ARG A 124 0.65 -32.03 -1.68
CA ARG A 124 -0.51 -32.78 -1.15
C ARG A 124 -0.15 -33.71 0.00
N GLU A 125 1.13 -34.00 0.19
CA GLU A 125 1.62 -34.84 1.29
C GLU A 125 1.85 -34.03 2.57
N LEU A 126 1.88 -32.69 2.46
CA LEU A 126 2.10 -31.79 3.58
C LEU A 126 0.90 -31.79 4.54
N SER A 127 1.14 -32.30 5.75
CA SER A 127 0.21 -32.23 6.87
C SER A 127 0.94 -31.69 8.10
N ALA A 128 0.86 -30.37 8.31
CA ALA A 128 1.54 -29.68 9.39
C ALA A 128 0.69 -28.54 9.99
N SER A 129 0.94 -28.25 11.27
CA SER A 129 0.15 -27.32 12.08
C SER A 129 0.97 -26.29 12.86
N ASN A 130 2.29 -26.47 12.90
CA ASN A 130 3.25 -25.62 13.60
C ASN A 130 4.61 -25.59 12.88
N TRP A 131 5.46 -24.63 13.25
CA TRP A 131 6.75 -24.38 12.61
C TRP A 131 7.64 -25.61 12.47
N GLN A 132 7.76 -26.42 13.53
CA GLN A 132 8.63 -27.60 13.50
C GLN A 132 8.11 -28.64 12.50
N GLU A 133 6.81 -28.91 12.46
CA GLU A 133 6.23 -29.89 11.51
C GLU A 133 6.42 -29.45 10.05
N TYR A 134 6.20 -28.16 9.76
CA TYR A 134 6.44 -27.61 8.42
C TYR A 134 7.93 -27.66 8.04
N PHE A 135 8.82 -27.37 8.98
CA PHE A 135 10.26 -27.44 8.79
C PHE A 135 10.72 -28.88 8.55
N ASP A 136 10.29 -29.83 9.37
CA ASP A 136 10.63 -31.26 9.29
C ASP A 136 10.13 -31.89 7.99
N PHE A 137 8.94 -31.50 7.51
CA PHE A 137 8.46 -31.94 6.20
C PHE A 137 9.45 -31.56 5.10
N SER A 138 9.89 -30.30 5.07
CA SER A 138 10.74 -29.77 3.99
C SER A 138 12.20 -30.21 4.10
N HIS A 139 12.71 -30.51 5.30
CA HIS A 139 14.13 -30.83 5.54
C HIS A 139 14.42 -32.31 5.79
N ILE A 140 13.46 -33.05 6.35
CA ILE A 140 13.66 -34.45 6.78
C ILE A 140 12.83 -35.39 5.92
N GLN A 141 11.52 -35.13 5.78
CA GLN A 141 10.61 -36.05 5.10
C GLN A 141 10.77 -35.99 3.58
N LYS A 142 10.83 -34.77 3.03
CA LYS A 142 10.92 -34.51 1.58
C LYS A 142 12.00 -33.46 1.29
N PRO A 143 13.28 -33.75 1.58
CA PRO A 143 14.35 -32.79 1.34
C PRO A 143 14.45 -32.42 -0.14
N ILE A 144 14.87 -31.18 -0.44
CA ILE A 144 14.81 -30.64 -1.82
C ILE A 144 15.46 -31.53 -2.89
N PHE A 145 16.57 -32.21 -2.58
CA PHE A 145 17.26 -33.10 -3.50
C PHE A 145 16.48 -34.38 -3.86
N SER A 146 15.43 -34.70 -3.11
CA SER A 146 14.49 -35.79 -3.43
C SER A 146 13.42 -35.38 -4.44
N VAL A 147 13.24 -34.08 -4.68
CA VAL A 147 12.20 -33.54 -5.57
C VAL A 147 12.78 -33.38 -6.99
N GLN A 148 12.24 -34.12 -7.96
CA GLN A 148 12.71 -34.12 -9.35
C GLN A 148 11.55 -34.19 -10.34
N GLY A 149 11.81 -33.86 -11.60
CA GLY A 149 10.81 -33.96 -12.66
C GLY A 149 9.58 -33.11 -12.38
N GLN A 150 8.38 -33.70 -12.49
CA GLN A 150 7.11 -32.99 -12.28
C GLN A 150 6.89 -32.57 -10.83
N ASP A 151 7.49 -33.25 -9.85
CA ASP A 151 7.35 -32.92 -8.44
C ASP A 151 7.99 -31.56 -8.09
N ARG A 152 8.83 -31.01 -8.99
CA ARG A 152 9.39 -29.65 -8.88
C ARG A 152 8.31 -28.57 -8.86
N GLU A 153 7.09 -28.87 -9.32
CA GLU A 153 5.96 -27.95 -9.22
C GLU A 153 5.50 -27.73 -7.76
N ASP A 154 5.74 -28.69 -6.86
CA ASP A 154 5.34 -28.64 -5.45
C ASP A 154 6.39 -27.95 -4.55
N LEU A 155 7.53 -27.54 -5.12
CA LEU A 155 8.51 -26.72 -4.43
C LEU A 155 7.89 -25.38 -4.00
N SER A 156 8.40 -24.85 -2.89
CA SER A 156 7.97 -23.54 -2.40
C SER A 156 8.46 -22.41 -3.31
N PRO A 157 7.83 -21.22 -3.24
CA PRO A 157 8.27 -20.06 -4.01
C PRO A 157 9.76 -19.74 -3.85
N ALA A 158 10.29 -19.81 -2.61
CA ALA A 158 11.70 -19.56 -2.33
C ALA A 158 12.62 -20.64 -2.91
N GLU A 159 12.24 -21.92 -2.85
CA GLU A 159 13.02 -23.02 -3.43
C GLU A 159 13.06 -22.92 -4.96
N LYS A 160 11.92 -22.58 -5.57
CA LYS A 160 11.84 -22.30 -7.01
C LYS A 160 12.75 -21.12 -7.39
N TYR A 161 12.74 -20.05 -6.60
CA TYR A 161 13.65 -18.92 -6.81
C TYR A 161 15.13 -19.34 -6.73
N ASP A 162 15.51 -20.10 -5.70
CA ASP A 162 16.90 -20.54 -5.52
C ASP A 162 17.38 -21.41 -6.70
N LEU A 163 16.51 -22.30 -7.22
CA LEU A 163 16.81 -23.07 -8.44
C LEU A 163 16.91 -22.16 -9.67
N LEU A 164 15.98 -21.23 -9.83
CA LEU A 164 15.97 -20.27 -10.95
C LEU A 164 17.30 -19.52 -11.04
N VAL A 165 17.78 -19.02 -9.91
CA VAL A 165 19.02 -18.22 -9.83
C VAL A 165 20.30 -19.04 -9.71
N GLY A 166 20.19 -20.37 -9.66
CA GLY A 166 21.34 -21.27 -9.51
C GLY A 166 22.01 -21.23 -8.13
N ASP A 167 21.28 -20.80 -7.09
CA ASP A 167 21.80 -20.77 -5.73
C ASP A 167 21.77 -22.17 -5.10
N THR A 168 22.86 -22.91 -5.27
CA THR A 168 23.06 -24.25 -4.69
C THR A 168 23.02 -24.29 -3.15
N GLN A 169 23.11 -23.15 -2.47
CA GLN A 169 23.01 -23.07 -1.00
C GLN A 169 21.58 -22.84 -0.52
N PHE A 170 20.62 -22.65 -1.43
CA PHE A 170 19.22 -22.38 -1.13
C PHE A 170 19.07 -21.23 -0.13
N THR A 171 19.79 -20.13 -0.38
CA THR A 171 19.94 -19.05 0.60
C THR A 171 18.59 -18.40 0.87
N LEU A 172 17.74 -18.17 -0.14
CA LEU A 172 16.45 -17.51 0.10
C LEU A 172 15.51 -18.42 0.90
N SER A 173 15.50 -19.72 0.57
CA SER A 173 14.71 -20.73 1.29
C SER A 173 15.12 -20.81 2.76
N LYS A 174 16.42 -20.87 3.03
CA LYS A 174 16.97 -20.89 4.40
C LYS A 174 16.59 -19.62 5.16
N ARG A 175 16.72 -18.46 4.54
CA ARG A 175 16.39 -17.16 5.16
C ARG A 175 14.88 -17.01 5.40
N SER A 176 14.05 -17.60 4.56
CA SER A 176 12.60 -17.66 4.77
C SER A 176 12.26 -18.51 6.01
N TRP A 177 12.93 -19.64 6.24
CA TRP A 177 12.79 -20.42 7.48
C TRP A 177 13.30 -19.69 8.72
N ASP A 178 14.44 -18.99 8.59
CA ASP A 178 15.06 -18.23 9.68
C ASP A 178 14.11 -17.15 10.24
N SER A 179 13.16 -16.64 9.45
CA SER A 179 12.20 -15.61 9.87
C SER A 179 11.25 -16.08 10.99
N GLY A 180 10.80 -17.34 10.96
CA GLY A 180 10.02 -17.94 12.04
C GLY A 180 10.89 -18.59 13.13
N LYS A 181 12.11 -19.00 12.78
CA LYS A 181 13.00 -19.79 13.64
C LYS A 181 13.30 -19.10 14.97
N GLY A 182 13.63 -17.81 14.96
CA GLY A 182 13.98 -17.08 16.18
C GLY A 182 12.83 -17.03 17.20
N TYR A 183 11.59 -16.89 16.73
CA TYR A 183 10.39 -16.95 17.58
C TYR A 183 10.19 -18.35 18.15
N TYR A 184 10.34 -19.38 17.32
CA TYR A 184 10.23 -20.77 17.77
C TYR A 184 11.30 -21.13 18.82
N GLU A 185 12.57 -20.76 18.59
CA GLU A 185 13.66 -21.06 19.52
C GLU A 185 13.54 -20.31 20.85
N SER A 186 12.97 -19.10 20.83
CA SER A 186 12.78 -18.28 22.05
C SER A 186 11.52 -18.63 22.83
N ASN A 187 10.40 -18.88 22.14
CA ASN A 187 9.07 -19.00 22.73
C ASN A 187 8.45 -20.41 22.62
N GLY A 188 9.13 -21.35 21.95
CA GLY A 188 8.61 -22.71 21.68
C GLY A 188 7.52 -22.76 20.61
N SER A 189 7.11 -21.63 20.05
CA SER A 189 6.10 -21.52 19.00
C SER A 189 6.29 -20.25 18.16
N VAL A 190 5.66 -20.23 16.97
CA VAL A 190 5.53 -19.04 16.14
C VAL A 190 4.05 -18.68 16.11
N GLU A 191 3.73 -17.45 16.46
CA GLU A 191 2.35 -16.97 16.51
C GLU A 191 1.70 -17.04 15.13
N ARG A 192 0.44 -17.51 15.05
CA ARG A 192 -0.15 -17.81 13.75
C ARG A 192 -0.47 -16.58 12.91
N TRP A 193 -0.66 -15.42 13.53
CA TRP A 193 -0.91 -14.16 12.81
C TRP A 193 0.37 -13.54 12.24
N MET A 194 1.56 -13.99 12.67
CA MET A 194 2.82 -13.49 12.13
C MET A 194 2.99 -13.90 10.67
N GLY A 195 3.25 -12.93 9.81
CA GLY A 195 3.61 -13.15 8.42
C GLY A 195 4.00 -11.86 7.71
N LEU A 196 3.89 -11.91 6.39
CA LEU A 196 4.28 -10.87 5.44
C LEU A 196 3.08 -10.04 4.97
N CYS A 197 2.02 -9.88 5.78
CA CYS A 197 0.82 -9.11 5.41
C CYS A 197 1.16 -7.67 4.97
N HIS A 198 2.14 -7.03 5.60
CA HIS A 198 2.63 -5.70 5.23
C HIS A 198 3.26 -5.66 3.84
N GLY A 199 4.00 -6.71 3.45
CA GLY A 199 4.57 -6.85 2.11
C GLY A 199 3.50 -7.11 1.06
N TRP A 200 2.54 -8.01 1.36
CA TRP A 200 1.41 -8.30 0.49
C TRP A 200 0.57 -7.05 0.25
N ALA A 201 0.20 -6.33 1.31
CA ALA A 201 -0.66 -5.14 1.20
C ALA A 201 -0.09 -4.10 0.25
N ALA A 202 1.23 -3.87 0.27
CA ALA A 202 1.88 -2.97 -0.69
C ALA A 202 2.00 -3.59 -2.09
N ALA A 203 2.46 -4.83 -2.20
CA ALA A 203 2.61 -5.52 -3.48
C ALA A 203 1.29 -5.61 -4.25
N ALA A 204 0.16 -5.79 -3.55
CA ALA A 204 -1.18 -6.01 -4.08
C ALA A 204 -1.63 -4.97 -5.11
N TYR A 205 -1.19 -3.71 -4.96
CA TYR A 205 -1.54 -2.63 -5.89
C TYR A 205 -0.32 -1.92 -6.50
N MET A 206 0.89 -2.21 -6.03
CA MET A 206 2.11 -1.69 -6.64
C MET A 206 2.69 -2.61 -7.71
N LEU A 207 2.37 -3.91 -7.68
CA LEU A 207 2.72 -4.87 -8.72
C LEU A 207 1.49 -5.26 -9.55
N PRO A 208 1.65 -5.52 -10.87
CA PRO A 208 0.53 -5.98 -11.69
C PRO A 208 0.02 -7.33 -11.20
N ARG A 209 -1.25 -7.65 -11.47
CA ARG A 209 -1.79 -8.98 -11.16
C ARG A 209 -1.10 -10.05 -12.02
N PRO A 210 -0.49 -11.10 -11.44
CA PRO A 210 0.04 -12.21 -12.21
C PRO A 210 -1.11 -13.10 -12.73
N THR A 211 -1.54 -12.89 -13.97
CA THR A 211 -2.77 -13.50 -14.51
C THR A 211 -2.64 -14.95 -14.94
N GLN A 212 -1.42 -15.45 -15.16
CA GLN A 212 -1.17 -16.81 -15.63
C GLN A 212 0.12 -17.41 -15.08
N SER A 213 0.22 -18.73 -15.02
CA SER A 213 1.47 -19.41 -14.69
C SER A 213 2.55 -19.16 -15.74
N VAL A 214 3.81 -19.05 -15.32
CA VAL A 214 4.97 -18.88 -16.19
C VAL A 214 5.88 -20.09 -16.03
N THR A 215 6.39 -20.63 -17.15
CA THR A 215 7.41 -21.67 -17.12
C THR A 215 8.70 -21.09 -17.70
N VAL A 216 9.77 -21.15 -16.91
CA VAL A 216 11.09 -20.60 -17.23
C VAL A 216 12.14 -21.68 -17.03
N PRO A 217 13.25 -21.69 -17.79
CA PRO A 217 14.37 -22.55 -17.47
C PRO A 217 15.04 -22.09 -16.16
N ASP A 218 15.42 -23.03 -15.31
CA ASP A 218 16.32 -22.77 -14.19
C ASP A 218 17.76 -22.51 -14.67
N ALA A 219 18.69 -22.25 -13.75
CA ALA A 219 20.08 -21.96 -14.12
C ALA A 219 20.80 -23.11 -14.88
N ASN A 220 20.27 -24.34 -14.81
CA ASN A 220 20.78 -25.51 -15.54
C ASN A 220 19.99 -25.80 -16.83
N GLY A 221 18.95 -25.02 -17.12
CA GLY A 221 18.08 -25.20 -18.29
C GLY A 221 16.89 -26.13 -18.06
N GLU A 222 16.64 -26.61 -16.83
CA GLU A 222 15.48 -27.46 -16.55
C GLU A 222 14.21 -26.59 -16.37
N PRO A 223 13.05 -27.02 -16.90
CA PRO A 223 11.83 -26.23 -16.84
C PRO A 223 11.33 -26.10 -15.38
N LEU A 224 11.00 -24.88 -14.99
CA LEU A 224 10.49 -24.53 -13.69
C LEU A 224 9.22 -23.70 -13.82
N LYS A 225 8.13 -24.19 -13.21
CA LYS A 225 6.82 -23.55 -13.31
C LYS A 225 6.52 -22.74 -12.06
N PHE A 226 6.22 -21.46 -12.27
CA PHE A 226 5.72 -20.53 -11.29
C PHE A 226 4.22 -20.31 -11.50
N TYR A 227 3.42 -20.70 -10.53
CA TYR A 227 2.02 -20.35 -10.45
C TYR A 227 1.84 -18.88 -10.04
N PRO A 228 0.70 -18.24 -10.34
CA PRO A 228 0.37 -16.91 -9.82
C PRO A 228 0.64 -16.75 -8.32
N SER A 229 0.30 -17.75 -7.50
CA SER A 229 0.61 -17.72 -6.06
C SER A 229 2.12 -17.72 -5.76
N ASP A 230 2.96 -18.42 -6.55
CA ASP A 230 4.42 -18.36 -6.38
C ASP A 230 4.95 -16.95 -6.68
N ILE A 231 4.43 -16.33 -7.75
CA ILE A 231 4.85 -15.00 -8.19
C ILE A 231 4.39 -13.94 -7.18
N LYS A 232 3.14 -14.03 -6.69
CA LYS A 232 2.64 -13.19 -5.60
C LYS A 232 3.49 -13.34 -4.34
N ALA A 233 3.91 -14.56 -3.96
CA ALA A 233 4.78 -14.80 -2.80
C ALA A 233 6.12 -14.06 -2.90
N LEU A 234 6.78 -14.12 -4.07
CA LEU A 234 8.06 -13.45 -4.29
C LEU A 234 7.90 -11.93 -4.30
N GLY A 235 6.81 -11.41 -4.87
CA GLY A 235 6.43 -10.00 -4.79
C GLY A 235 6.19 -9.56 -3.35
N THR A 236 5.38 -10.31 -2.61
CA THR A 236 5.12 -10.08 -1.19
C THR A 236 6.41 -10.07 -0.37
N LEU A 237 7.32 -11.03 -0.58
CA LEU A 237 8.60 -11.06 0.12
C LEU A 237 9.50 -9.87 -0.25
N LEU A 238 9.56 -9.49 -1.53
CA LEU A 238 10.30 -8.32 -1.98
C LEU A 238 9.80 -7.05 -1.28
N TRP A 239 8.49 -6.80 -1.30
CA TRP A 239 7.87 -5.64 -0.67
C TRP A 239 7.84 -5.73 0.86
N ALA A 240 8.04 -6.91 1.45
CA ALA A 240 8.24 -7.07 2.88
C ALA A 240 9.67 -6.69 3.30
N GLU A 241 10.69 -7.06 2.52
CA GLU A 241 12.08 -7.05 2.98
C GLU A 241 12.95 -5.96 2.33
N ALA A 242 12.62 -5.50 1.13
CA ALA A 242 13.38 -4.46 0.43
C ALA A 242 12.96 -3.05 0.85
N PRO A 243 13.89 -2.08 0.87
CA PRO A 243 13.54 -0.68 1.09
C PRO A 243 12.73 -0.10 -0.08
N PHE A 244 11.76 0.74 0.26
CA PHE A 244 11.01 1.60 -0.65
C PHE A 244 10.50 2.83 0.09
N GLU A 245 10.15 3.88 -0.65
CA GLU A 245 9.56 5.09 -0.08
C GLU A 245 8.11 4.84 0.35
N THR A 246 7.81 5.16 1.61
CA THR A 246 6.49 5.00 2.21
C THR A 246 6.06 6.25 2.95
N ARG A 247 4.76 6.45 3.04
CA ARG A 247 4.09 7.52 3.77
C ARG A 247 3.19 6.90 4.83
N PHE A 248 3.16 7.49 6.01
CA PHE A 248 2.50 6.90 7.17
C PHE A 248 1.84 8.01 8.00
N ILE A 249 0.63 7.74 8.49
CA ILE A 249 -0.03 8.55 9.52
C ILE A 249 -0.69 7.65 10.56
N GLY A 250 -0.96 8.24 11.72
CA GLY A 250 -1.60 7.57 12.85
C GLY A 250 -0.60 7.07 13.88
N GLY A 251 -1.16 6.52 14.94
CA GLY A 251 -0.46 6.05 16.12
C GLY A 251 -0.71 4.57 16.33
N ARG A 252 -0.47 4.11 17.56
CA ARG A 252 -1.02 2.84 18.01
C ARG A 252 -1.21 2.89 19.50
N CYS A 253 -2.42 2.55 19.93
CA CYS A 253 -2.74 2.35 21.32
C CYS A 253 -2.04 1.08 21.85
N ASN A 254 -0.89 1.22 22.49
CA ASN A 254 -0.20 0.08 23.10
C ASN A 254 -0.79 -0.33 24.46
N ILE A 255 -1.78 0.41 24.96
CA ILE A 255 -2.42 0.14 26.26
C ILE A 255 -3.57 -0.85 26.05
N LYS A 256 -3.51 -2.00 26.74
CA LYS A 256 -4.53 -3.05 26.64
C LYS A 256 -5.92 -2.58 27.08
N ASN A 257 -5.98 -1.87 28.20
CA ASN A 257 -7.21 -1.35 28.79
C ASN A 257 -7.05 0.16 29.03
N PRO A 258 -7.13 0.99 27.97
CA PRO A 258 -6.95 2.43 28.11
C PRO A 258 -8.10 3.03 28.93
N ALA A 259 -7.80 4.12 29.64
CA ALA A 259 -8.79 4.84 30.43
C ALA A 259 -9.93 5.37 29.53
N LYS A 260 -11.16 5.36 30.06
CA LYS A 260 -12.38 5.80 29.37
C LYS A 260 -13.14 6.81 30.21
N ASP A 261 -13.87 7.70 29.56
CA ASP A 261 -14.80 8.64 30.20
C ASP A 261 -16.17 8.01 30.51
N GLU A 262 -17.11 8.84 30.96
CA GLU A 262 -18.50 8.44 31.28
C GLU A 262 -19.34 8.04 30.06
N ASN A 263 -18.93 8.42 28.85
CA ASN A 263 -19.55 8.00 27.60
C ASN A 263 -18.89 6.73 27.02
N GLY A 264 -17.84 6.21 27.67
CA GLY A 264 -17.07 5.07 27.19
C GLY A 264 -16.02 5.43 26.13
N ARG A 265 -15.80 6.73 25.87
CA ARG A 265 -14.76 7.23 24.97
C ARG A 265 -13.39 7.01 25.58
N VAL A 266 -12.47 6.43 24.82
CA VAL A 266 -11.06 6.34 25.24
C VAL A 266 -10.48 7.75 25.38
N ILE A 267 -9.88 8.04 26.54
CA ILE A 267 -9.27 9.35 26.86
C ILE A 267 -7.75 9.30 26.97
N GLU A 268 -7.17 8.11 26.77
CA GLU A 268 -5.73 7.93 26.72
C GLU A 268 -5.15 8.63 25.47
N PRO A 269 -4.26 9.63 25.62
CA PRO A 269 -3.73 10.38 24.49
C PRO A 269 -3.05 9.51 23.42
N ASP A 270 -2.30 8.48 23.85
CA ASP A 270 -1.60 7.55 22.94
C ASP A 270 -2.55 6.60 22.19
N CYS A 271 -3.83 6.62 22.54
CA CYS A 271 -4.90 5.81 21.95
C CYS A 271 -5.98 6.65 21.25
N SER A 272 -5.69 7.92 20.99
CA SER A 272 -6.61 8.86 20.33
C SER A 272 -6.41 8.94 18.80
N ASP A 273 -5.41 8.21 18.27
CA ASP A 273 -5.15 8.05 16.83
C ASP A 273 -5.91 6.85 16.27
N THR A 274 -6.39 6.84 15.02
CA THR A 274 -6.38 7.89 13.97
C THR A 274 -7.58 8.84 14.13
N ASN A 275 -7.42 10.17 13.97
CA ASN A 275 -8.54 11.13 14.07
C ASN A 275 -9.55 10.93 12.91
N PRO A 276 -10.87 11.03 13.15
CA PRO A 276 -11.88 10.86 12.09
C PRO A 276 -11.74 11.84 10.92
N ALA A 277 -11.31 13.07 11.17
CA ALA A 277 -11.03 14.04 10.10
C ALA A 277 -9.88 13.55 9.21
N SER A 278 -8.79 13.08 9.81
CA SER A 278 -7.63 12.57 9.10
C SER A 278 -8.00 11.35 8.27
N TRP A 279 -8.76 10.42 8.84
CA TRP A 279 -9.33 9.28 8.14
C TRP A 279 -10.19 9.69 6.95
N HIS A 280 -11.19 10.56 7.15
CA HIS A 280 -12.11 10.98 6.09
C HIS A 280 -11.36 11.68 4.95
N LEU A 281 -10.49 12.64 5.29
CA LEU A 281 -9.70 13.37 4.32
C LEU A 281 -8.73 12.44 3.57
N ALA A 282 -8.10 11.49 4.27
CA ALA A 282 -7.20 10.50 3.66
C ALA A 282 -7.94 9.63 2.65
N VAL A 283 -9.05 9.00 3.04
CA VAL A 283 -9.81 8.09 2.17
C VAL A 283 -10.32 8.81 0.92
N LEU A 284 -10.95 9.98 1.07
CA LEU A 284 -11.56 10.68 -0.07
C LEU A 284 -10.51 11.29 -1.01
N ASN A 285 -9.43 11.88 -0.48
CA ASN A 285 -8.37 12.41 -1.35
C ASN A 285 -7.60 11.29 -2.06
N GLN A 286 -7.32 10.17 -1.37
CA GLN A 286 -6.49 9.10 -1.93
C GLN A 286 -7.27 8.21 -2.90
N LEU A 287 -8.44 7.70 -2.49
CA LEU A 287 -9.27 6.86 -3.36
C LEU A 287 -10.14 7.69 -4.31
N GLY A 288 -10.74 8.76 -3.81
CA GLY A 288 -11.69 9.58 -4.59
C GLY A 288 -11.01 10.41 -5.67
N LEU A 289 -9.97 11.17 -5.32
CA LEU A 289 -9.26 12.06 -6.26
C LEU A 289 -8.09 11.36 -6.95
N SER A 290 -7.18 10.75 -6.19
CA SER A 290 -5.98 10.12 -6.75
C SER A 290 -6.24 8.74 -7.38
N SER A 291 -7.44 8.17 -7.17
CA SER A 291 -7.82 6.84 -7.67
C SER A 291 -6.78 5.77 -7.37
N ARG A 292 -6.20 5.82 -6.17
CA ARG A 292 -5.13 4.91 -5.74
C ARG A 292 -5.42 4.35 -4.36
N SER A 293 -5.03 3.10 -4.15
CA SER A 293 -5.19 2.42 -2.87
C SER A 293 -4.36 3.08 -1.76
N LEU A 294 -4.75 2.79 -0.53
CA LEU A 294 -3.96 2.98 0.69
C LEU A 294 -4.07 1.71 1.53
N ILE A 295 -3.23 1.58 2.56
CA ILE A 295 -3.23 0.43 3.45
C ILE A 295 -3.72 0.90 4.81
N MET A 296 -4.66 0.15 5.38
CA MET A 296 -5.17 0.37 6.73
C MET A 296 -4.87 -0.84 7.61
N ASP A 297 -4.68 -0.61 8.90
CA ASP A 297 -4.82 -1.68 9.90
C ASP A 297 -6.31 -1.97 10.09
N ALA A 298 -6.76 -3.14 9.64
CA ALA A 298 -8.17 -3.54 9.71
C ALA A 298 -8.52 -4.26 11.02
N THR A 299 -7.55 -4.42 11.94
CA THR A 299 -7.75 -4.98 13.27
C THR A 299 -7.68 -3.94 14.37
N TYR A 300 -8.37 -4.25 15.47
CA TYR A 300 -8.57 -3.33 16.59
C TYR A 300 -7.97 -3.88 17.89
N ASP A 301 -7.00 -4.77 17.77
CA ASP A 301 -6.42 -5.56 18.86
C ASP A 301 -4.88 -5.70 18.77
N TYR A 302 -4.33 -6.73 19.42
CA TYR A 302 -2.89 -7.04 19.43
C TYR A 302 -2.32 -7.33 18.04
N GLN A 303 -3.13 -7.87 17.13
CA GLN A 303 -2.69 -8.25 15.79
C GLN A 303 -2.49 -7.01 14.92
N VAL A 304 -1.68 -7.14 13.87
CA VAL A 304 -1.52 -6.09 12.86
C VAL A 304 -1.88 -6.70 11.52
N TRP A 305 -3.00 -6.27 10.95
CA TRP A 305 -3.50 -6.75 9.67
C TRP A 305 -3.52 -5.61 8.66
N ASN A 306 -2.49 -5.55 7.84
CA ASN A 306 -2.35 -4.58 6.77
C ASN A 306 -3.23 -4.98 5.60
N GLN A 307 -4.24 -4.17 5.31
CA GLN A 307 -5.21 -4.45 4.26
C GLN A 307 -5.25 -3.32 3.21
N PRO A 308 -5.07 -3.63 1.91
CA PRO A 308 -5.19 -2.62 0.87
C PRO A 308 -6.67 -2.29 0.64
N VAL A 309 -6.97 -1.00 0.66
CA VAL A 309 -8.33 -0.47 0.52
C VAL A 309 -8.74 -0.42 -0.96
N LEU A 310 -9.90 -0.99 -1.26
CA LEU A 310 -10.44 -1.12 -2.61
C LEU A 310 -11.47 -0.02 -2.94
N GLY A 311 -12.20 0.47 -1.95
CA GLY A 311 -13.28 1.42 -2.19
C GLY A 311 -13.95 1.92 -0.93
N TYR A 312 -14.87 2.87 -1.12
CA TYR A 312 -15.72 3.37 -0.06
C TYR A 312 -17.13 3.67 -0.59
N ASN A 313 -18.09 3.65 0.32
CA ASN A 313 -19.45 4.16 0.17
C ASN A 313 -19.77 4.99 1.41
N LEU A 314 -20.22 6.23 1.25
CA LEU A 314 -20.52 7.11 2.37
C LEU A 314 -21.87 7.79 2.27
N GLN A 315 -22.45 8.05 3.43
CA GLN A 315 -23.61 8.92 3.62
C GLN A 315 -23.35 9.86 4.78
N TYR A 316 -23.87 11.08 4.66
CA TYR A 316 -23.84 12.06 5.74
C TYR A 316 -25.13 11.97 6.54
N PHE A 317 -25.09 12.32 7.82
CA PHE A 317 -26.28 12.42 8.65
C PHE A 317 -26.20 13.54 9.68
N ASN A 318 -27.38 13.94 10.14
CA ASN A 318 -27.51 14.94 11.18
C ASN A 318 -27.51 14.23 12.55
N PRO A 319 -26.51 14.46 13.43
CA PRO A 319 -26.38 13.67 14.66
C PRO A 319 -27.46 13.97 15.70
N GLN A 320 -28.23 15.07 15.57
CA GLN A 320 -29.36 15.41 16.44
C GLN A 320 -30.66 14.71 16.00
N THR A 321 -30.94 14.75 14.69
CA THR A 321 -32.21 14.32 14.07
C THR A 321 -32.16 12.96 13.39
N TYR A 322 -30.96 12.41 13.20
CA TYR A 322 -30.64 11.14 12.55
C TYR A 322 -30.98 11.07 11.05
N ARG A 323 -31.45 12.18 10.46
CA ARG A 323 -31.72 12.25 9.02
C ARG A 323 -30.41 12.15 8.25
N SER A 324 -30.40 11.29 7.24
CA SER A 324 -29.30 11.07 6.31
C SER A 324 -29.51 11.82 4.99
N ALA A 325 -28.41 12.20 4.35
CA ALA A 325 -28.39 12.78 3.02
C ALA A 325 -27.07 12.43 2.30
N SER A 326 -27.09 12.55 0.97
CA SER A 326 -25.87 12.44 0.16
C SER A 326 -25.05 13.73 0.18
N ASP A 327 -25.70 14.89 0.27
CA ASP A 327 -25.02 16.18 0.39
C ASP A 327 -24.84 16.52 1.89
N PRO A 328 -23.61 16.76 2.37
CA PRO A 328 -23.38 17.11 3.77
C PRO A 328 -24.12 18.39 4.19
N ALA A 329 -24.33 19.35 3.28
CA ALA A 329 -24.98 20.63 3.59
C ALA A 329 -26.46 20.46 3.99
N GLU A 330 -27.12 19.38 3.56
CA GLU A 330 -28.53 19.10 3.90
C GLU A 330 -28.72 18.62 5.34
N VAL A 331 -27.66 18.11 5.97
CA VAL A 331 -27.71 17.42 7.27
C VAL A 331 -26.74 17.98 8.30
N MET A 332 -25.87 18.91 7.91
CA MET A 332 -24.99 19.62 8.84
C MET A 332 -25.79 20.39 9.91
N ILE A 333 -25.28 20.40 11.14
CA ILE A 333 -25.89 21.10 12.29
C ILE A 333 -24.91 22.08 12.90
N SER A 334 -25.39 23.26 13.32
CA SER A 334 -24.56 24.18 14.11
C SER A 334 -24.28 23.57 15.49
N LEU A 335 -23.09 23.81 16.03
CA LEU A 335 -22.73 23.33 17.37
C LEU A 335 -23.69 23.87 18.45
N GLU A 336 -24.15 25.10 18.30
CA GLU A 336 -25.10 25.73 19.23
C GLU A 336 -26.46 25.02 19.27
N SER A 337 -26.83 24.30 18.19
CA SER A 337 -28.10 23.58 18.08
C SER A 337 -27.98 22.09 18.35
N TYR A 338 -26.79 21.57 18.67
CA TYR A 338 -26.55 20.15 18.90
C TYR A 338 -26.68 19.77 20.38
N ASP A 339 -27.93 19.70 20.86
CA ASP A 339 -28.22 19.47 22.28
C ASP A 339 -27.87 18.06 22.80
N LYS A 340 -27.78 17.07 21.90
CA LYS A 340 -27.48 15.68 22.25
C LYS A 340 -25.98 15.33 22.21
N ASP A 341 -25.09 16.32 22.02
CA ASP A 341 -23.66 16.08 21.83
C ASP A 341 -22.98 15.45 23.05
N ARG A 342 -22.73 14.15 22.97
CA ARG A 342 -21.99 13.38 23.98
C ARG A 342 -20.50 13.75 24.04
N PHE A 343 -19.98 14.40 23.00
CA PHE A 343 -18.57 14.76 22.90
C PHE A 343 -18.31 16.26 23.09
N SER A 344 -19.30 17.02 23.58
CA SER A 344 -19.25 18.48 23.71
C SER A 344 -18.00 19.04 24.42
N THR A 345 -17.42 18.29 25.36
CA THR A 345 -16.20 18.67 26.10
C THR A 345 -14.92 18.50 25.29
N TYR A 346 -14.95 17.71 24.21
CA TYR A 346 -13.79 17.39 23.36
C TYR A 346 -13.75 18.20 22.06
N ARG A 347 -14.87 18.84 21.69
CA ARG A 347 -14.99 19.59 20.43
C ARG A 347 -13.95 20.71 20.34
N SER A 348 -13.39 20.91 19.14
CA SER A 348 -12.50 22.02 18.88
C SER A 348 -13.21 23.36 19.08
N ARG A 349 -12.53 24.32 19.73
CA ARG A 349 -13.03 25.70 19.87
C ARG A 349 -13.19 26.45 18.55
N ARG A 350 -12.61 25.93 17.46
CA ARG A 350 -12.72 26.51 16.11
C ARG A 350 -13.89 25.90 15.32
N ALA A 351 -14.47 24.80 15.79
CA ALA A 351 -15.61 24.20 15.15
C ALA A 351 -16.83 25.11 15.32
N VAL A 352 -17.63 25.23 14.27
CA VAL A 352 -18.91 25.96 14.27
C VAL A 352 -20.07 25.04 13.90
N SER A 353 -19.79 23.91 13.24
CA SER A 353 -20.79 22.96 12.77
C SER A 353 -20.25 21.54 12.82
N ILE A 354 -21.18 20.59 12.91
CA ILE A 354 -20.93 19.15 12.93
C ILE A 354 -21.73 18.48 11.81
N VAL A 355 -21.16 17.44 11.23
CA VAL A 355 -21.89 16.51 10.37
C VAL A 355 -21.46 15.09 10.68
N GLY A 356 -22.44 14.19 10.84
CA GLY A 356 -22.19 12.76 11.01
C GLY A 356 -21.90 12.09 9.67
N VAL A 357 -21.10 11.05 9.69
CA VAL A 357 -20.70 10.26 8.52
C VAL A 357 -20.85 8.78 8.85
N GLN A 358 -21.58 8.06 8.01
CA GLN A 358 -21.51 6.62 7.90
C GLN A 358 -20.64 6.31 6.68
N MET A 359 -19.50 5.65 6.88
CA MET A 359 -18.61 5.24 5.80
C MET A 359 -18.40 3.74 5.84
N GLN A 360 -18.85 3.06 4.80
CA GLN A 360 -18.49 1.68 4.53
C GLN A 360 -17.25 1.63 3.65
N VAL A 361 -16.21 0.93 4.10
CA VAL A 361 -14.96 0.75 3.37
C VAL A 361 -14.84 -0.67 2.87
N GLU A 362 -14.55 -0.84 1.58
CA GLU A 362 -14.20 -2.12 0.98
C GLU A 362 -12.68 -2.30 0.99
N TYR A 363 -12.19 -3.46 1.41
CA TYR A 363 -10.77 -3.78 1.45
C TYR A 363 -10.52 -5.24 1.05
N MET A 364 -9.33 -5.52 0.53
CA MET A 364 -8.96 -6.89 0.18
C MET A 364 -8.67 -7.70 1.43
N VAL A 365 -8.91 -9.01 1.40
CA VAL A 365 -8.50 -9.94 2.46
C VAL A 365 -7.72 -11.12 1.89
N GLU A 366 -6.99 -11.80 2.76
CA GLU A 366 -6.15 -12.90 2.36
C GLU A 366 -6.94 -14.09 1.84
N THR A 367 -6.30 -14.84 0.96
CA THR A 367 -6.82 -16.07 0.37
C THR A 367 -5.76 -17.16 0.47
N ASN A 368 -6.20 -18.42 0.46
CA ASN A 368 -5.25 -19.53 0.43
C ASN A 368 -4.53 -19.58 -0.93
N PRO A 369 -3.20 -19.78 -0.95
CA PRO A 369 -2.46 -19.90 -2.19
C PRO A 369 -2.84 -21.21 -2.90
N THR A 370 -2.76 -21.22 -4.24
CA THR A 370 -3.21 -22.38 -5.05
C THR A 370 -2.32 -22.60 -6.26
N HIS A 371 -2.27 -23.84 -6.77
CA HIS A 371 -1.69 -24.17 -8.07
C HIS A 371 -2.64 -23.87 -9.26
N ARG A 372 -3.48 -22.83 -9.16
CA ARG A 372 -4.31 -22.41 -10.30
C ARG A 372 -3.39 -21.81 -11.37
N SER A 373 -3.53 -22.24 -12.63
CA SER A 373 -2.74 -21.68 -13.74
C SER A 373 -3.16 -20.28 -14.16
N THR A 374 -4.25 -19.73 -13.60
CA THR A 374 -4.77 -18.40 -13.92
C THR A 374 -5.24 -17.67 -12.66
N ASP A 375 -5.10 -16.34 -12.63
CA ASP A 375 -5.60 -15.45 -11.58
C ASP A 375 -6.49 -14.36 -12.16
N MET A 376 -7.51 -13.93 -11.40
CA MET A 376 -8.44 -12.87 -11.82
C MET A 376 -9.18 -12.30 -10.60
N PRO A 377 -9.69 -11.05 -10.69
CA PRO A 377 -10.33 -10.37 -9.56
C PRO A 377 -11.43 -11.15 -8.81
N ARG A 378 -12.19 -12.00 -9.51
CA ARG A 378 -13.23 -12.83 -8.87
C ARG A 378 -12.71 -13.93 -7.93
N TYR A 379 -11.40 -14.15 -7.87
CA TYR A 379 -10.79 -15.11 -6.96
C TYR A 379 -10.27 -14.45 -5.68
N ASP A 380 -10.25 -13.12 -5.63
CA ASP A 380 -9.82 -12.40 -4.45
C ASP A 380 -10.93 -12.39 -3.39
N GLY A 381 -10.51 -12.26 -2.14
CA GLY A 381 -11.42 -12.01 -1.03
C GLY A 381 -11.63 -10.51 -0.83
N VAL A 382 -12.87 -10.09 -0.64
CA VAL A 382 -13.22 -8.69 -0.34
C VAL A 382 -14.12 -8.65 0.88
N SER A 383 -13.72 -7.84 1.87
CA SER A 383 -14.53 -7.54 3.03
C SER A 383 -14.97 -6.08 3.02
N ARG A 384 -16.01 -5.79 3.79
CA ARG A 384 -16.45 -4.43 4.07
C ARG A 384 -16.55 -4.20 5.55
N VAL A 385 -16.28 -2.97 5.96
CA VAL A 385 -16.46 -2.52 7.33
C VAL A 385 -17.15 -1.16 7.35
N THR A 386 -18.13 -0.99 8.25
CA THR A 386 -18.88 0.26 8.39
C THR A 386 -18.41 1.02 9.63
N TYR A 387 -17.97 2.26 9.45
CA TYR A 387 -17.60 3.18 10.51
C TYR A 387 -18.58 4.34 10.63
N TYR A 388 -18.82 4.78 11.85
CA TYR A 388 -19.62 5.96 12.19
C TYR A 388 -18.76 6.97 12.94
N TYR A 389 -18.79 8.23 12.49
CA TYR A 389 -18.05 9.32 13.12
C TYR A 389 -18.67 10.68 12.79
N ASP A 390 -18.32 11.69 13.58
CA ASP A 390 -18.61 13.09 13.28
C ASP A 390 -17.39 13.80 12.70
N LEU A 391 -17.63 14.78 11.84
CA LEU A 391 -16.65 15.77 11.40
C LEU A 391 -16.95 17.13 12.02
N GLU A 392 -15.88 17.78 12.50
CA GLU A 392 -15.89 19.14 12.99
C GLU A 392 -15.51 20.12 11.87
N ILE A 393 -16.41 21.06 11.60
CA ILE A 393 -16.30 22.01 10.50
C ILE A 393 -16.09 23.41 11.05
N ASP A 394 -15.08 24.13 10.57
CA ASP A 394 -14.83 25.51 10.95
C ASP A 394 -15.65 26.52 10.13
N ALA A 395 -15.55 27.80 10.48
CA ALA A 395 -16.30 28.88 9.81
C ALA A 395 -15.98 29.05 8.30
N ASN A 396 -14.88 28.45 7.81
CA ASN A 396 -14.49 28.47 6.41
C ASN A 396 -14.85 27.14 5.70
N GLY A 397 -15.64 26.27 6.33
CA GLY A 397 -16.02 24.97 5.80
C GLY A 397 -14.90 23.92 5.82
N GLN A 398 -13.80 24.18 6.53
CA GLN A 398 -12.68 23.23 6.62
C GLN A 398 -13.00 22.14 7.63
N VAL A 399 -12.72 20.89 7.25
CA VAL A 399 -12.71 19.77 8.18
C VAL A 399 -11.46 19.89 9.07
N ILE A 400 -11.66 20.06 10.38
CA ILE A 400 -10.59 20.38 11.33
C ILE A 400 -10.42 19.37 12.47
N GLY A 401 -11.35 18.43 12.62
CA GLY A 401 -11.37 17.43 13.68
C GLY A 401 -12.60 16.52 13.55
N GLY A 402 -12.80 15.64 14.53
CA GLY A 402 -13.92 14.71 14.52
C GLY A 402 -13.89 13.76 15.72
N GLU A 403 -14.99 13.06 15.94
CA GLU A 403 -15.11 12.06 17.02
C GLU A 403 -15.70 10.74 16.49
N TRP A 404 -15.12 9.62 16.91
CA TRP A 404 -15.61 8.28 16.56
C TRP A 404 -16.78 7.88 17.46
N TYR A 405 -17.81 7.24 16.89
CA TYR A 405 -18.90 6.65 17.68
C TYR A 405 -18.60 5.23 18.18
N GLN A 406 -17.45 4.66 17.79
CA GLN A 406 -16.96 3.37 18.26
C GLN A 406 -15.45 3.47 18.55
N ASN A 407 -14.98 2.93 19.68
CA ASN A 407 -13.56 2.95 20.04
C ASN A 407 -12.69 2.09 19.11
N ARG A 408 -13.30 1.21 18.32
CA ARG A 408 -12.61 0.35 17.36
C ARG A 408 -12.66 1.01 15.98
N HIS A 409 -11.54 1.56 15.57
CA HIS A 409 -11.31 2.17 14.26
C HIS A 409 -9.88 1.85 13.81
N PRO A 410 -9.49 2.11 12.55
CA PRO A 410 -8.12 1.88 12.11
C PRO A 410 -7.11 2.63 12.99
N ASP A 411 -6.06 1.93 13.42
CA ASP A 411 -5.00 2.49 14.27
C ASP A 411 -4.11 3.45 13.48
N PHE A 412 -3.76 3.05 12.25
CA PHE A 412 -2.88 3.79 11.35
C PHE A 412 -3.18 3.52 9.88
N LEU A 413 -2.72 4.44 9.04
CA LEU A 413 -2.79 4.34 7.58
C LEU A 413 -1.40 4.54 6.98
N TRP A 414 -1.11 3.81 5.92
CA TRP A 414 0.14 4.00 5.18
C TRP A 414 0.00 3.65 3.71
N THR A 415 0.92 4.14 2.90
CA THR A 415 0.99 3.83 1.47
C THR A 415 2.43 4.00 0.99
N PRO A 416 2.96 3.14 0.11
CA PRO A 416 4.12 3.49 -0.70
C PRO A 416 3.90 4.83 -1.41
N THR A 417 4.95 5.50 -1.87
CA THR A 417 4.77 6.66 -2.77
C THR A 417 4.29 6.18 -4.15
N PRO A 418 3.66 7.03 -4.99
CA PRO A 418 3.15 6.62 -6.29
C PRO A 418 4.16 5.92 -7.21
N MET A 419 5.46 6.22 -7.05
CA MET A 419 6.54 5.63 -7.86
C MET A 419 7.52 4.82 -7.02
N ALA A 420 7.13 4.44 -5.82
CA ALA A 420 7.93 3.54 -5.01
C ALA A 420 8.14 2.23 -5.76
N VAL A 421 9.40 1.78 -5.75
CA VAL A 421 9.81 0.47 -6.20
C VAL A 421 10.57 -0.19 -5.07
N ALA A 422 10.17 -1.39 -4.70
CA ALA A 422 10.88 -2.20 -3.73
C ALA A 422 12.21 -2.67 -4.32
N LYS A 423 13.32 -2.10 -3.85
CA LYS A 423 14.65 -2.31 -4.43
C LYS A 423 15.57 -3.12 -3.54
N SER A 424 15.91 -4.32 -3.99
CA SER A 424 16.86 -5.18 -3.28
C SER A 424 18.26 -4.56 -3.21
N TYR A 425 18.99 -4.84 -2.13
CA TYR A 425 20.34 -4.30 -1.94
C TYR A 425 21.34 -4.78 -3.01
N TYR A 426 21.09 -5.97 -3.56
CA TYR A 426 21.82 -6.55 -4.67
C TYR A 426 20.81 -6.95 -5.72
N ASP A 427 21.11 -6.65 -6.98
CA ASP A 427 20.18 -6.85 -8.09
C ASP A 427 20.93 -7.15 -9.39
N GLY A 428 20.18 -7.63 -10.38
CA GLY A 428 20.66 -7.81 -11.74
C GLY A 428 20.89 -6.48 -12.46
N TYR A 429 21.83 -6.46 -13.42
CA TYR A 429 21.97 -5.37 -14.38
C TYR A 429 21.73 -5.91 -15.79
N GLY A 430 21.20 -5.06 -16.67
CA GLY A 430 20.81 -5.43 -18.03
C GLY A 430 19.45 -6.12 -18.08
N GLU A 431 19.16 -6.76 -19.22
CA GLU A 431 17.88 -7.42 -19.49
C GLU A 431 18.01 -8.94 -19.35
N TRP A 432 16.91 -9.61 -19.01
CA TRP A 432 16.80 -11.07 -19.02
C TRP A 432 15.68 -11.52 -19.96
N ASP A 433 16.06 -12.24 -21.03
CA ASP A 433 15.09 -13.02 -21.80
C ASP A 433 14.66 -14.23 -20.98
N ILE A 434 13.43 -14.18 -20.48
CA ILE A 434 12.85 -15.18 -19.60
C ILE A 434 12.73 -16.58 -20.23
N SER A 435 12.89 -16.69 -21.56
CA SER A 435 12.94 -17.98 -22.26
C SER A 435 14.31 -18.67 -22.16
N LEU A 436 15.33 -17.97 -21.67
CA LEU A 436 16.69 -18.45 -21.49
C LEU A 436 17.05 -18.54 -20.00
N PRO A 437 18.04 -19.38 -19.63
CA PRO A 437 18.57 -19.40 -18.27
C PRO A 437 19.02 -17.99 -17.83
N ILE A 438 18.81 -17.69 -16.55
CA ILE A 438 19.09 -16.38 -16.00
C ILE A 438 20.58 -15.98 -16.19
N PRO A 439 20.90 -14.70 -16.50
CA PRO A 439 22.26 -14.27 -16.78
C PRO A 439 23.24 -14.55 -15.63
N GLN A 440 24.49 -14.87 -15.95
CA GLN A 440 25.50 -15.21 -14.93
C GLN A 440 25.75 -14.07 -13.93
N ASN A 441 25.64 -12.81 -14.34
CA ASN A 441 25.76 -11.68 -13.40
C ASN A 441 24.59 -11.63 -12.41
N TRP A 442 23.39 -12.06 -12.80
CA TRP A 442 22.23 -12.15 -11.91
C TRP A 442 22.41 -13.32 -10.93
N GLN A 443 22.86 -14.48 -11.41
CA GLN A 443 23.20 -15.64 -10.55
C GLN A 443 24.21 -15.28 -9.46
N TYR A 444 25.18 -14.42 -9.77
CA TYR A 444 26.17 -13.95 -8.80
C TYR A 444 25.59 -13.03 -7.72
N GLN A 445 24.59 -12.20 -8.06
CA GLN A 445 23.98 -11.24 -7.14
C GLN A 445 22.87 -11.87 -6.30
N ALA A 446 22.16 -12.87 -6.81
CA ALA A 446 21.00 -13.45 -6.15
C ALA A 446 21.30 -13.96 -4.73
N PRO A 447 22.34 -14.77 -4.47
CA PRO A 447 22.64 -15.20 -3.09
C PRO A 447 23.01 -14.05 -2.15
N ARG A 448 23.48 -12.91 -2.68
CA ARG A 448 23.78 -11.72 -1.88
C ARG A 448 22.51 -10.98 -1.47
N ALA A 449 21.54 -10.85 -2.38
CA ALA A 449 20.21 -10.35 -2.07
C ALA A 449 19.52 -11.27 -1.04
N SER A 450 19.56 -12.58 -1.28
CA SER A 450 18.93 -13.59 -0.44
C SER A 450 19.42 -13.56 1.01
N ARG A 451 20.68 -13.18 1.28
CA ARG A 451 21.20 -13.01 2.67
C ARG A 451 20.43 -11.99 3.50
N TYR A 452 19.81 -11.02 2.84
CA TYR A 452 18.92 -10.02 3.45
C TYR A 452 17.45 -10.44 3.38
N THR A 453 17.17 -11.71 3.08
CA THR A 453 15.81 -12.24 2.87
C THR A 453 15.10 -11.60 1.66
N GLN A 454 15.85 -10.97 0.75
CA GLN A 454 15.30 -10.30 -0.43
C GLN A 454 15.50 -11.17 -1.67
N PRO A 455 14.45 -11.48 -2.46
CA PRO A 455 14.64 -11.86 -3.85
C PRO A 455 15.17 -10.64 -4.64
N MET A 456 15.81 -10.83 -5.78
CA MET A 456 16.22 -9.71 -6.64
C MET A 456 15.00 -9.01 -7.25
N THR A 457 14.97 -7.68 -7.20
CA THR A 457 13.90 -6.88 -7.80
C THR A 457 13.72 -7.21 -9.28
N ALA A 458 14.81 -7.30 -10.05
CA ALA A 458 14.74 -7.59 -11.48
C ALA A 458 14.11 -8.96 -11.81
N VAL A 459 14.33 -9.98 -10.97
CA VAL A 459 13.69 -11.31 -11.16
C VAL A 459 12.20 -11.24 -10.88
N VAL A 460 11.81 -10.57 -9.80
CA VAL A 460 10.40 -10.42 -9.45
C VAL A 460 9.68 -9.63 -10.54
N GLU A 461 10.22 -8.49 -10.98
CA GLU A 461 9.65 -7.67 -12.06
C GLU A 461 9.48 -8.48 -13.35
N ALA A 462 10.50 -9.26 -13.76
CA ALA A 462 10.43 -10.11 -14.94
C ALA A 462 9.35 -11.21 -14.86
N LEU A 463 9.21 -11.88 -13.71
CA LEU A 463 8.18 -12.89 -13.50
C LEU A 463 6.76 -12.28 -13.53
N PHE A 464 6.57 -11.13 -12.88
CA PHE A 464 5.30 -10.41 -12.89
C PHE A 464 4.94 -9.92 -14.30
N ALA A 465 5.91 -9.40 -15.05
CA ALA A 465 5.76 -9.00 -16.44
C ALA A 465 5.27 -10.20 -17.28
N ALA A 466 6.03 -11.30 -17.30
CA ALA A 466 5.68 -12.50 -18.06
C ALA A 466 4.29 -13.08 -17.68
N SER A 467 3.93 -13.04 -16.40
CA SER A 467 2.66 -13.58 -15.89
C SER A 467 1.44 -12.70 -16.14
N SER A 468 1.62 -11.38 -16.18
CA SER A 468 0.49 -10.45 -16.36
C SER A 468 0.15 -10.19 -17.82
N GLY A 469 0.86 -10.82 -18.77
CA GLY A 469 0.73 -10.54 -20.22
C GLY A 469 1.33 -9.19 -20.60
N LYS A 470 2.05 -8.57 -19.66
CA LYS A 470 2.70 -7.28 -19.76
C LYS A 470 4.19 -7.55 -19.99
N GLN A 471 4.70 -7.45 -21.21
CA GLN A 471 6.16 -7.40 -21.37
C GLN A 471 6.74 -6.29 -20.47
N ASP A 472 8.02 -6.42 -20.09
CA ASP A 472 8.78 -5.60 -19.14
C ASP A 472 8.45 -4.08 -19.14
N GLY A 473 7.92 -3.54 -20.24
CA GLY A 473 7.35 -2.20 -20.35
C GLY A 473 5.98 -1.90 -19.70
N GLN A 474 5.45 -2.67 -18.73
CA GLN A 474 4.08 -2.43 -18.19
C GLN A 474 3.91 -2.45 -16.65
N VAL A 475 4.93 -1.98 -15.90
CA VAL A 475 4.59 -0.96 -14.87
C VAL A 475 3.97 0.17 -15.69
N GLY A 476 2.64 0.30 -15.64
CA GLY A 476 1.88 1.01 -16.67
C GLY A 476 2.47 2.39 -16.90
N TRP A 477 2.65 2.76 -18.18
CA TRP A 477 3.03 4.12 -18.50
C TRP A 477 2.05 5.09 -17.83
N LYS A 478 2.61 6.11 -17.21
CA LYS A 478 1.87 7.12 -16.46
C LYS A 478 2.08 8.46 -17.10
N LYS A 479 1.02 9.26 -17.12
CA LYS A 479 1.16 10.69 -17.39
C LYS A 479 1.72 11.35 -16.14
N ILE A 480 2.71 12.20 -16.35
CA ILE A 480 3.28 13.06 -15.32
C ILE A 480 2.80 14.47 -15.63
N LYS A 481 1.96 15.07 -14.77
CA LYS A 481 1.35 16.39 -15.03
C LYS A 481 1.60 17.40 -13.92
N THR A 482 1.65 18.67 -14.26
CA THR A 482 1.59 19.78 -13.29
C THR A 482 0.14 20.15 -13.02
N ASN A 483 -0.14 20.69 -11.82
CA ASN A 483 -1.39 21.43 -11.57
C ASN A 483 -1.03 22.91 -11.41
N THR A 484 -1.48 23.73 -12.35
CA THR A 484 -1.32 25.19 -12.29
C THR A 484 -2.68 25.86 -12.46
N GLU A 485 -2.83 27.10 -11.98
CA GLU A 485 -4.06 27.89 -12.15
C GLU A 485 -4.47 28.06 -13.61
N SER A 486 -3.52 27.95 -14.55
CA SER A 486 -3.71 28.02 -16.01
C SER A 486 -4.09 26.70 -16.70
N GLY A 487 -4.21 25.60 -15.95
CA GLY A 487 -4.52 24.25 -16.45
C GLY A 487 -3.33 23.29 -16.41
N SER A 488 -3.62 21.99 -16.37
CA SER A 488 -2.60 20.94 -16.24
C SER A 488 -1.77 20.74 -17.51
N GLN A 489 -0.44 20.66 -17.36
CA GLN A 489 0.48 20.33 -18.44
C GLN A 489 1.16 18.99 -18.14
N CYS A 490 1.22 18.11 -19.14
CA CYS A 490 1.91 16.84 -19.08
C CYS A 490 3.37 16.98 -19.53
N LEU A 491 4.26 16.26 -18.87
CA LEU A 491 5.63 16.03 -19.31
C LEU A 491 5.59 15.36 -20.69
N ASP A 492 6.16 15.99 -21.70
CA ASP A 492 5.91 15.65 -23.11
C ASP A 492 7.23 15.67 -23.89
N VAL A 493 7.55 14.59 -24.60
CA VAL A 493 8.68 14.56 -25.54
C VAL A 493 8.26 15.23 -26.84
N GLU A 494 8.99 16.29 -27.23
CA GLU A 494 8.63 17.14 -28.36
C GLU A 494 8.42 16.35 -29.65
N TYR A 495 7.27 16.54 -30.29
CA TYR A 495 6.91 15.87 -31.56
C TYR A 495 7.00 14.34 -31.50
N SER A 496 6.94 13.73 -30.32
CA SER A 496 7.18 12.30 -30.11
C SER A 496 8.54 11.85 -30.67
N ALA A 497 9.54 12.73 -30.64
CA ALA A 497 10.87 12.42 -31.12
C ALA A 497 11.50 11.28 -30.30
N SER A 498 12.17 10.35 -31.00
CA SER A 498 12.72 9.13 -30.41
C SER A 498 14.25 9.03 -30.50
N GLY A 499 14.92 10.16 -30.79
CA GLY A 499 16.39 10.22 -30.93
C GLY A 499 17.09 10.82 -29.70
N GLU A 500 18.39 10.53 -29.53
CA GLU A 500 19.23 11.20 -28.52
C GLU A 500 19.18 12.74 -28.72
N GLY A 501 19.05 13.48 -27.63
CA GLY A 501 18.88 14.94 -27.63
C GLY A 501 17.44 15.44 -27.79
N SER A 502 16.44 14.53 -27.86
CA SER A 502 15.02 14.94 -27.92
C SER A 502 14.64 15.76 -26.70
N ARG A 503 14.04 16.93 -26.91
CA ARG A 503 13.69 17.88 -25.85
C ARG A 503 12.39 17.48 -25.15
N VAL A 504 12.26 17.90 -23.90
CA VAL A 504 11.08 17.63 -23.07
C VAL A 504 10.41 18.96 -22.68
N PHE A 505 9.09 18.99 -22.81
CA PHE A 505 8.22 20.14 -22.59
C PHE A 505 7.16 19.83 -21.54
N GLY A 506 6.51 20.88 -21.03
CA GLY A 506 5.18 20.77 -20.48
C GLY A 506 4.18 21.14 -21.56
N TRP A 507 3.29 20.21 -21.91
CA TRP A 507 2.30 20.39 -22.98
C TRP A 507 0.91 19.94 -22.54
N ARG A 508 -0.13 20.41 -23.23
CA ARG A 508 -1.51 20.01 -22.92
C ARG A 508 -1.61 18.49 -22.91
N CYS A 509 -2.16 17.94 -21.84
CA CYS A 509 -2.37 16.50 -21.73
C CYS A 509 -3.33 16.00 -22.83
N HIS A 510 -2.83 15.09 -23.67
CA HIS A 510 -3.55 14.48 -24.80
C HIS A 510 -3.43 12.96 -24.84
N GLY A 511 -2.58 12.36 -24.01
CA GLY A 511 -2.48 10.89 -23.83
C GLY A 511 -1.78 10.16 -24.98
N GLY A 512 -1.00 10.86 -25.80
CA GLY A 512 -0.09 10.22 -26.75
C GLY A 512 1.12 9.61 -26.06
N ASP A 513 1.75 8.62 -26.70
CA ASP A 513 2.91 7.86 -26.17
C ASP A 513 4.08 8.76 -25.71
N ASN A 514 4.22 9.97 -26.26
CA ASN A 514 5.24 10.92 -25.83
C ASN A 514 4.94 11.63 -24.50
N GLN A 515 3.76 11.44 -23.92
CA GLN A 515 3.36 11.91 -22.59
C GLN A 515 3.29 10.80 -21.55
N GLU A 516 3.64 9.60 -21.96
CA GLU A 516 3.53 8.38 -21.17
C GLU A 516 4.93 8.02 -20.69
N TRP A 517 5.11 7.94 -19.37
CA TRP A 517 6.41 7.81 -18.72
C TRP A 517 6.45 6.64 -17.74
N LYS A 518 7.64 6.05 -17.58
CA LYS A 518 7.92 5.01 -16.59
C LYS A 518 9.18 5.37 -15.83
N LEU A 519 9.16 5.31 -14.49
CA LEU A 519 10.38 5.28 -13.69
C LEU A 519 10.74 3.83 -13.41
N THR A 520 11.94 3.44 -13.84
CA THR A 520 12.45 2.10 -13.58
C THR A 520 12.97 1.97 -12.15
N SER A 521 13.14 0.74 -11.68
CA SER A 521 13.83 0.38 -10.43
C SER A 521 15.28 0.92 -10.35
N ALA A 522 15.91 1.20 -11.50
CA ALA A 522 17.21 1.86 -11.61
C ALA A 522 17.13 3.41 -11.46
N GLY A 523 15.93 3.97 -11.23
CA GLY A 523 15.70 5.40 -11.16
C GLY A 523 15.71 6.09 -12.53
N LYS A 524 15.45 5.36 -13.61
CA LYS A 524 15.45 5.92 -14.98
C LYS A 524 14.05 6.34 -15.37
N LEU A 525 13.87 7.60 -15.74
CA LEU A 525 12.61 8.05 -16.32
C LEU A 525 12.69 7.86 -17.84
N ILE A 526 11.90 6.95 -18.37
CA ILE A 526 11.83 6.64 -19.81
C ILE A 526 10.46 7.05 -20.35
N SER A 527 10.39 7.40 -21.63
CA SER A 527 9.13 7.76 -22.32
C SER A 527 8.68 6.64 -23.25
N GLN A 528 7.38 6.43 -23.39
CA GLN A 528 6.82 5.38 -24.24
C GLN A 528 7.15 5.58 -25.71
N SER A 529 7.29 6.82 -26.18
CA SER A 529 7.72 7.12 -27.54
C SER A 529 9.22 6.84 -27.77
N ALA A 530 10.01 6.59 -26.72
CA ALA A 530 11.46 6.40 -26.79
C ALA A 530 11.98 5.51 -25.64
N PRO A 531 11.58 4.24 -25.55
CA PRO A 531 11.84 3.39 -24.39
C PRO A 531 13.33 3.04 -24.18
N GLU A 532 14.15 3.16 -25.23
CA GLU A 532 15.60 2.93 -25.21
C GLU A 532 16.41 4.14 -24.68
N LEU A 533 15.74 5.28 -24.43
CA LEU A 533 16.35 6.51 -23.97
C LEU A 533 15.84 6.90 -22.59
N CYS A 534 16.72 7.54 -21.83
CA CYS A 534 16.47 7.98 -20.47
C CYS A 534 16.46 9.50 -20.40
N LEU A 535 15.57 10.06 -19.58
CA LEU A 535 15.58 11.47 -19.24
C LEU A 535 16.92 11.83 -18.58
N ASP A 536 17.56 12.87 -19.07
CA ASP A 536 18.87 13.33 -18.61
C ASP A 536 18.88 14.85 -18.43
N GLN A 537 19.64 15.29 -17.43
CA GLN A 537 20.00 16.69 -17.27
C GLN A 537 21.37 16.97 -17.91
N LYS A 538 21.41 17.90 -18.86
CA LYS A 538 22.66 18.48 -19.41
C LYS A 538 22.66 20.00 -19.22
N GLY A 539 23.34 20.46 -18.17
CA GLY A 539 23.25 21.86 -17.74
C GLY A 539 21.85 22.14 -17.19
N ILE A 540 21.14 23.14 -17.74
CA ILE A 540 19.72 23.37 -17.41
C ILE A 540 18.77 22.56 -18.30
N ASN A 541 19.26 21.99 -19.40
CA ASN A 541 18.40 21.32 -20.38
C ASN A 541 18.03 19.92 -19.90
N ILE A 542 16.78 19.55 -20.16
CA ILE A 542 16.26 18.20 -19.99
C ILE A 542 16.00 17.59 -21.36
N THR A 543 16.69 16.49 -21.65
CA THR A 543 16.60 15.78 -22.93
C THR A 543 16.53 14.27 -22.72
N LEU A 544 16.10 13.54 -23.75
CA LEU A 544 16.27 12.09 -23.80
C LEU A 544 17.64 11.74 -24.34
N GLU A 545 18.34 10.87 -23.64
CA GLU A 545 19.72 10.49 -23.94
C GLU A 545 19.90 8.98 -23.78
N ARG A 546 21.01 8.46 -24.30
CA ARG A 546 21.36 7.06 -24.06
C ARG A 546 21.40 6.77 -22.56
N CYS A 547 20.70 5.73 -22.15
CA CYS A 547 20.66 5.31 -20.76
C CYS A 547 22.06 4.91 -20.25
N GLY A 548 22.43 5.47 -19.10
CA GLY A 548 23.66 5.11 -18.36
C GLY A 548 23.55 5.53 -16.90
N ASP A 549 24.51 5.21 -16.05
CA ASP A 549 24.38 5.35 -14.59
C ASP A 549 24.77 6.72 -14.01
N LEU A 550 24.61 7.79 -14.80
CA LEU A 550 24.92 9.15 -14.38
C LEU A 550 23.91 9.65 -13.33
N PRO A 551 24.36 10.43 -12.31
CA PRO A 551 23.46 11.06 -11.33
C PRO A 551 22.37 11.94 -11.97
N THR A 552 22.65 12.53 -13.14
CA THR A 552 21.74 13.37 -13.91
C THR A 552 20.60 12.60 -14.59
N GLN A 553 20.75 11.28 -14.72
CA GLN A 553 19.73 10.37 -15.26
C GLN A 553 19.06 9.50 -14.19
N GLN A 554 19.31 9.77 -12.91
CA GLN A 554 18.76 8.98 -11.80
C GLN A 554 17.78 9.86 -11.04
N TRP A 555 16.49 9.68 -11.34
CA TRP A 555 15.37 10.48 -10.87
C TRP A 555 14.61 9.78 -9.74
N ARG A 556 14.00 10.58 -8.87
CA ARG A 556 13.14 10.18 -7.77
C ARG A 556 12.06 11.23 -7.53
N TRP A 557 11.04 10.86 -6.78
CA TRP A 557 10.02 11.80 -6.32
C TRP A 557 10.34 12.29 -4.92
N GLU A 558 10.27 13.59 -4.70
CA GLU A 558 10.53 14.16 -3.38
C GLU A 558 9.70 15.45 -3.20
N GLY A 559 8.80 15.44 -2.22
CA GLY A 559 7.98 16.61 -1.90
C GLY A 559 7.14 17.12 -3.07
N GLY A 560 6.62 16.21 -3.91
CA GLY A 560 5.84 16.54 -5.12
C GLY A 560 6.68 16.97 -6.33
N GLN A 561 8.00 17.02 -6.19
CA GLN A 561 8.94 17.32 -7.27
C GLN A 561 9.60 16.05 -7.81
N ILE A 562 10.07 16.09 -9.06
CA ILE A 562 10.89 15.03 -9.66
C ILE A 562 12.35 15.51 -9.63
N LYS A 563 13.17 14.89 -8.79
CA LYS A 563 14.56 15.30 -8.56
C LYS A 563 15.54 14.24 -9.01
N ASN A 564 16.67 14.67 -9.56
CA ASN A 564 17.77 13.76 -9.83
C ASN A 564 18.73 13.64 -8.64
N ARG A 565 19.78 12.81 -8.76
CA ARG A 565 20.77 12.60 -7.68
C ARG A 565 21.71 13.78 -7.43
N LEU A 566 21.61 14.85 -8.22
CA LEU A 566 22.27 16.14 -7.92
C LEU A 566 21.33 17.08 -7.14
N ASP A 567 20.14 16.62 -6.76
CA ASP A 567 19.07 17.37 -6.10
C ASP A 567 18.48 18.51 -6.93
N ASN A 568 18.72 18.51 -8.25
CA ASN A 568 17.99 19.38 -9.17
C ASN A 568 16.64 18.75 -9.49
N ALA A 569 15.60 19.59 -9.48
CA ALA A 569 14.22 19.25 -9.78
C ALA A 569 13.83 19.63 -11.22
N LEU A 570 12.89 18.89 -11.80
CA LEU A 570 12.22 19.26 -13.04
C LEU A 570 11.30 20.46 -12.84
N LYS A 571 11.50 21.51 -13.64
CA LYS A 571 10.72 22.73 -13.62
C LYS A 571 10.14 23.01 -15.00
N TRP A 572 8.83 23.13 -15.08
CA TRP A 572 8.18 23.60 -16.29
C TRP A 572 8.26 25.12 -16.39
N ASN A 573 8.74 25.61 -17.54
CA ASN A 573 8.82 27.02 -17.87
C ASN A 573 7.63 27.41 -18.75
N ASP A 574 6.71 28.21 -18.23
CA ASP A 574 5.46 28.59 -18.90
C ASP A 574 5.67 29.47 -20.15
N ARG A 575 6.82 30.16 -20.26
CA ARG A 575 7.15 31.04 -21.38
C ARG A 575 7.79 30.31 -22.55
N THR A 576 8.66 29.34 -22.25
CA THR A 576 9.39 28.57 -23.28
C THR A 576 8.76 27.21 -23.54
N TRP A 577 7.85 26.80 -22.66
CA TRP A 577 7.26 25.46 -22.53
C TRP A 577 8.25 24.35 -22.18
N LEU A 578 9.54 24.64 -22.11
CA LEU A 578 10.57 23.65 -21.80
C LEU A 578 10.44 23.17 -20.37
N VAL A 579 10.82 21.91 -20.16
CA VAL A 579 11.15 21.42 -18.83
C VAL A 579 12.67 21.56 -18.64
N GLU A 580 13.05 22.21 -17.55
CA GLU A 580 14.42 22.59 -17.24
C GLU A 580 14.79 22.06 -15.84
N ALA A 581 16.09 21.93 -15.58
CA ALA A 581 16.59 21.61 -14.24
C ALA A 581 16.73 22.88 -13.39
N ASP A 582 16.18 22.86 -12.17
CA ASP A 582 16.24 23.96 -11.20
C ASP A 582 16.39 23.40 -9.78
N VAL A 583 16.88 24.19 -8.82
CA VAL A 583 16.90 23.79 -7.39
C VAL A 583 15.50 23.81 -6.77
N GLN A 584 14.57 24.58 -7.35
CA GLN A 584 13.16 24.66 -6.97
C GLN A 584 12.27 24.35 -8.19
N GLY A 585 11.88 23.08 -8.30
CA GLY A 585 11.09 22.55 -9.40
C GLY A 585 9.60 22.84 -9.31
N SER A 586 8.88 22.40 -10.34
CA SER A 586 7.42 22.38 -10.37
C SER A 586 6.91 21.21 -9.53
N GLU A 587 5.67 21.36 -9.03
CA GLU A 587 4.90 20.24 -8.49
C GLU A 587 4.36 19.40 -9.65
N TRP A 588 4.59 18.10 -9.57
CA TRP A 588 4.14 17.12 -10.54
C TRP A 588 3.23 16.10 -9.86
N TYR A 589 2.38 15.44 -10.64
CA TYR A 589 1.41 14.44 -10.19
C TYR A 589 1.30 13.34 -11.23
N LEU A 590 0.97 12.14 -10.80
CA LEU A 590 0.70 11.03 -11.71
C LEU A 590 -0.79 10.91 -12.02
N GLU A 591 -1.08 10.47 -13.22
CA GLU A 591 -2.41 10.04 -13.68
C GLU A 591 -2.28 8.64 -14.31
#